data_AF-A0A3C0ABL4-F1
#
_entry.id   AF-A0A3C0ABL4-F1
#
_cell.length_a   1.000
_cell.length_b   1.000
_cell.length_c   1.000
_cell.angle_alpha   90.00
_cell.angle_beta   90.00
_cell.angle_gamma   90.00
#
_symmetry.space_group_name_H-M   'P 1'
#
loop_
_entity.id
_entity.type
_entity.pdbx_description
1 polymer ?
#
loop_
_entity_poly.entity_id
_entity_poly.type
_entity_poly.pdbx_seq_one_letter_code
_entity_poly.pdbx_strand_id
1 'polypeptide(L)'
;MPRKRFTVEQIIQKLREAEVELARGKTIGLVCKQLGITDQTYYRWRKEYGGIRTDQAKRLKDLEKENARLKRLLADAELDKAILKEAAFGKLLSPVKRCQAVTYVRNTLGPEIVSERRACRVLGQPRSTQRREPYLPDDEPRLVKRMIELATQYGRYGYRTIWGMLLLEGWKVNHKRIERLWRREGLKVPKKQPKRRRLWLNDGSCVRLRPGYKDHVWSYDFVQDRTSDGRSFRMLVIMDEYSRECLSIDVARRLNSEDVLERLSDLFIQRGTPNYIRSDNGAEFTAKKVRKWLERVDVKTLFIEPGSPWENGYVESFNGTLRDQLLNGEIFDTLLEAKVLIERWRREYNTIRPHSSLGYLPPAPEAIAPCLPASATLQLANKDTDNHLGTVT
;
A
#
# COMPACT_ATOMS: atom_id res chain seq x y z
N MET A 1 72.44 -26.65 18.08
CA MET A 1 71.93 -27.67 17.13
C MET A 1 70.41 -27.56 17.06
N PRO A 2 69.79 -27.50 15.86
CA PRO A 2 68.34 -27.42 15.73
C PRO A 2 67.70 -28.68 16.32
N ARG A 3 66.78 -28.51 17.28
CA ARG A 3 66.02 -29.62 17.85
C ARG A 3 65.15 -30.22 16.73
N LYS A 4 65.50 -31.41 16.23
CA LYS A 4 64.64 -32.18 15.31
C LYS A 4 63.28 -32.38 15.99
N ARG A 5 62.22 -31.77 15.44
CA ARG A 5 60.84 -31.99 15.91
C ARG A 5 60.33 -33.29 15.29
N PHE A 6 60.07 -34.28 16.12
CA PHE A 6 59.47 -35.55 15.70
C PHE A 6 57.95 -35.43 15.72
N THR A 7 57.28 -35.99 14.71
CA THR A 7 55.81 -36.13 14.74
C THR A 7 55.40 -37.20 15.75
N VAL A 8 54.18 -37.15 16.26
CA VAL A 8 53.66 -38.13 17.22
C VAL A 8 53.76 -39.57 16.68
N GLU A 9 53.56 -39.75 15.37
CA GLU A 9 53.73 -41.04 14.69
C GLU A 9 55.17 -41.54 14.72
N GLN A 10 56.13 -40.67 14.44
CA GLN A 10 57.57 -40.98 14.52
C GLN A 10 58.02 -41.26 15.95
N ILE A 11 57.44 -40.57 16.95
CA ILE A 11 57.71 -40.81 18.37
C ILE A 11 57.25 -42.21 18.76
N ILE A 12 56.03 -42.59 18.41
CA ILE A 12 55.45 -43.91 18.72
C ILE A 12 56.21 -45.03 18.00
N GLN A 13 56.60 -44.83 16.74
CA GLN A 13 57.40 -45.80 15.99
C GLN A 13 58.76 -46.05 16.67
N LYS A 14 59.46 -44.97 17.06
CA LYS A 14 60.74 -45.09 17.77
C LYS A 14 60.61 -45.71 19.17
N LEU A 15 59.49 -45.48 19.87
CA LEU A 15 59.22 -46.15 21.15
C LEU A 15 59.01 -47.66 20.96
N ARG A 16 58.31 -48.09 19.90
CA ARG A 16 58.16 -49.52 19.56
C ARG A 16 59.48 -50.17 19.17
N GLU A 17 60.28 -49.49 18.34
CA GLU A 17 61.63 -49.95 17.97
C GLU A 17 62.51 -50.09 19.23
N ALA A 18 62.40 -49.15 20.18
CA ALA A 18 63.08 -49.25 21.47
C ALA A 18 62.60 -50.45 22.31
N GLU A 19 61.29 -50.71 22.39
CA GLU A 19 60.74 -51.86 23.12
C GLU A 19 61.22 -53.21 22.56
N VAL A 20 61.30 -53.34 21.23
CA VAL A 20 61.84 -54.54 20.55
C VAL A 20 63.32 -54.74 20.86
N GLU A 21 64.12 -53.67 20.82
CA GLU A 21 65.56 -53.75 21.10
C GLU A 21 65.88 -53.99 22.59
N LEU A 22 65.03 -53.51 23.49
CA LEU A 22 65.09 -53.82 24.92
C LEU A 22 64.70 -55.28 25.20
N ALA A 23 63.70 -55.83 24.49
CA ALA A 23 63.33 -57.24 24.57
C ALA A 23 64.46 -58.17 24.07
N ARG A 24 65.33 -57.69 23.18
CA ARG A 24 66.55 -58.37 22.73
C ARG A 24 67.72 -58.26 23.72
N GLY A 25 67.53 -57.63 24.88
CA GLY A 25 68.51 -57.55 25.96
C GLY A 25 69.50 -56.38 25.88
N LYS A 26 69.30 -55.40 24.99
CA LYS A 26 70.15 -54.20 24.93
C LYS A 26 69.86 -53.25 26.11
N THR A 27 70.87 -52.51 26.56
CA THR A 27 70.68 -51.48 27.61
C THR A 27 70.05 -50.20 27.03
N ILE A 28 69.28 -49.47 27.84
CA ILE A 28 68.52 -48.27 27.43
C ILE A 28 69.43 -47.21 26.80
N GLY A 29 70.64 -47.01 27.32
CA GLY A 29 71.60 -46.04 26.77
C GLY A 29 72.10 -46.40 25.36
N LEU A 30 72.26 -47.71 25.05
CA LEU A 30 72.62 -48.16 23.72
C LEU A 30 71.47 -47.99 22.72
N VAL A 31 70.24 -48.27 23.14
CA VAL A 31 69.02 -48.10 22.33
C VAL A 31 68.78 -46.61 22.02
N CYS A 32 68.93 -45.72 23.01
CA CYS A 32 68.79 -44.28 22.81
C CYS A 32 69.86 -43.73 21.84
N LYS A 33 71.10 -44.22 21.93
CA LYS A 33 72.18 -43.89 20.98
C LYS A 33 71.87 -44.36 19.55
N GLN A 34 71.30 -45.56 19.38
CA GLN A 34 70.90 -46.11 18.07
C GLN A 34 69.74 -45.33 17.44
N LEU A 35 68.76 -44.91 18.24
CA LEU A 35 67.59 -44.15 17.77
C LEU A 35 67.85 -42.63 17.62
N GLY A 36 69.04 -42.18 17.99
CA GLY A 36 69.47 -40.78 17.93
C GLY A 36 68.71 -39.86 18.89
N ILE A 37 68.39 -40.35 20.08
CA ILE A 37 67.58 -39.66 21.10
C ILE A 37 68.33 -39.73 22.45
N THR A 38 68.06 -38.80 23.37
CA THR A 38 68.62 -38.82 24.73
C THR A 38 67.74 -39.64 25.69
N ASP A 39 68.34 -40.25 26.71
CA ASP A 39 67.63 -41.06 27.71
C ASP A 39 66.45 -40.31 28.36
N GLN A 40 66.64 -39.02 28.69
CA GLN A 40 65.58 -38.15 29.22
C GLN A 40 64.39 -38.02 28.26
N THR A 41 64.66 -37.91 26.96
CA THR A 41 63.62 -37.80 25.93
C THR A 41 62.87 -39.12 25.78
N TYR A 42 63.57 -40.26 25.87
CA TYR A 42 62.97 -41.59 25.86
C TYR A 42 62.01 -41.79 27.04
N TYR A 43 62.43 -41.50 28.28
CA TYR A 43 61.56 -41.62 29.45
C TYR A 43 60.36 -40.67 29.39
N ARG A 44 60.53 -39.43 28.91
CA ARG A 44 59.41 -38.50 28.71
C ARG A 44 58.43 -39.01 27.67
N TRP A 45 58.91 -39.46 26.51
CA TRP A 45 58.06 -40.00 25.47
C TRP A 45 57.34 -41.28 25.90
N ARG A 46 58.01 -42.16 26.66
CA ARG A 46 57.39 -43.35 27.24
C ARG A 46 56.29 -43.00 28.24
N LYS A 47 56.46 -41.93 29.02
CA LYS A 47 55.43 -41.42 29.94
C LYS A 47 54.21 -40.81 29.21
N GLU A 48 54.45 -40.06 28.13
CA GLU A 48 53.40 -39.32 27.40
C GLU A 48 52.69 -40.16 26.31
N TYR A 49 53.40 -41.07 25.66
CA TYR A 49 52.94 -41.82 24.48
C TYR A 49 53.06 -43.34 24.63
N GLY A 50 53.60 -43.84 25.74
CA GLY A 50 53.70 -45.28 26.01
C GLY A 50 52.31 -45.92 26.09
N GLY A 51 52.12 -47.03 25.37
CA GLY A 51 50.85 -47.74 25.29
C GLY A 51 49.86 -47.22 24.23
N ILE A 52 50.15 -46.07 23.57
CA ILE A 52 49.32 -45.55 22.48
C ILE A 52 49.74 -46.17 21.14
N ARG A 53 48.80 -46.78 20.42
CA ARG A 53 49.05 -47.27 19.06
C ARG A 53 49.16 -46.09 18.08
N THR A 54 49.96 -46.24 17.03
CA THR A 54 50.07 -45.27 15.93
C THR A 54 48.71 -44.83 15.39
N ASP A 55 47.77 -45.78 15.27
CA ASP A 55 46.42 -45.53 14.76
C ASP A 55 45.54 -44.77 15.78
N GLN A 56 45.76 -44.99 17.08
CA GLN A 56 45.07 -44.25 18.14
C GLN A 56 45.54 -42.79 18.19
N ALA A 57 46.83 -42.52 17.98
CA ALA A 57 47.37 -41.17 17.92
C ALA A 57 46.88 -40.39 16.69
N LYS A 58 46.81 -41.05 15.52
CA LYS A 58 46.18 -40.48 14.31
C LYS A 58 44.72 -40.11 14.57
N ARG A 59 43.94 -41.05 15.11
CA ARG A 59 42.53 -40.85 15.45
C ARG A 59 42.33 -39.69 16.43
N LEU A 60 43.17 -39.56 17.46
CA LEU A 60 43.08 -38.46 18.43
C LEU A 60 43.32 -37.10 17.77
N LYS A 61 44.33 -37.00 16.90
CA LYS A 61 44.63 -35.77 16.15
C LYS A 61 43.51 -35.37 15.19
N ASP A 62 42.88 -36.35 14.54
CA ASP A 62 41.75 -36.08 13.65
C ASP A 62 40.50 -35.69 14.43
N LEU A 63 40.24 -36.32 15.58
CA LEU A 63 39.19 -35.92 16.52
C LEU A 63 39.41 -34.49 17.06
N GLU A 64 40.64 -34.07 17.32
CA GLU A 64 40.94 -32.69 17.71
C GLU A 64 40.60 -31.68 16.61
N LYS A 65 40.96 -31.99 15.35
CA LYS A 65 40.61 -31.15 14.19
C LYS A 65 39.10 -31.09 13.99
N GLU A 66 38.41 -32.22 14.11
CA GLU A 66 36.95 -32.29 14.02
C GLU A 66 36.29 -31.48 15.13
N ASN A 67 36.73 -31.63 16.38
CA ASN A 67 36.24 -30.84 17.50
C ASN A 67 36.46 -29.34 17.29
N ALA A 68 37.61 -28.93 16.77
CA ALA A 68 37.86 -27.52 16.46
C ALA A 68 36.96 -26.98 15.34
N ARG A 69 36.62 -27.83 14.35
CA ARG A 69 35.66 -27.51 13.28
C ARG A 69 34.24 -27.43 13.83
N LEU A 70 33.83 -28.40 14.64
CA LEU A 70 32.50 -28.46 15.26
C LEU A 70 32.27 -27.29 16.21
N LYS A 71 33.25 -26.92 17.04
CA LYS A 71 33.18 -25.75 17.92
C LYS A 71 32.94 -24.45 17.13
N ARG A 72 33.63 -24.28 15.99
CA ARG A 72 33.41 -23.14 15.10
C ARG A 72 32.01 -23.13 14.48
N LEU A 73 31.57 -24.26 13.93
CA LEU A 73 30.22 -24.39 13.36
C LEU A 73 29.13 -24.16 14.40
N LEU A 74 29.32 -24.64 15.62
CA LEU A 74 28.39 -24.44 16.73
C LEU A 74 28.31 -22.97 17.12
N ALA A 75 29.45 -22.29 17.29
CA ALA A 75 29.47 -20.86 17.58
C ALA A 75 28.77 -20.05 16.47
N ASP A 76 29.00 -20.42 15.20
CA ASP A 76 28.33 -19.79 14.08
C ASP A 76 26.81 -20.02 14.07
N ALA A 77 26.37 -21.25 14.33
CA ALA A 77 24.97 -21.60 14.40
C ALA A 77 24.26 -20.93 15.58
N GLU A 78 24.89 -20.85 16.74
CA GLU A 78 24.33 -20.16 17.92
C GLU A 78 24.17 -18.67 17.68
N LEU A 79 25.12 -18.03 16.99
CA LEU A 79 25.01 -16.62 16.62
C LEU A 79 23.86 -16.40 15.61
N ASP A 80 23.71 -17.28 14.61
CA ASP A 80 22.60 -17.21 13.66
C ASP A 80 21.24 -17.44 14.35
N LYS A 81 21.16 -18.33 15.35
CA LYS A 81 19.98 -18.50 16.21
C LYS A 81 19.67 -17.25 17.02
N ALA A 82 20.68 -16.59 17.59
CA ALA A 82 20.51 -15.35 18.33
C ALA A 82 19.92 -14.24 17.43
N ILE A 83 20.44 -14.10 16.19
CA ILE A 83 19.89 -13.17 15.18
C ILE A 83 18.40 -13.47 14.92
N LEU A 84 18.04 -14.73 14.71
CA LEU A 84 16.66 -15.12 14.43
C LEU A 84 15.72 -14.89 15.62
N LYS A 85 16.19 -15.18 16.85
CA LYS A 85 15.43 -14.91 18.07
C LYS A 85 15.17 -13.42 18.25
N GLU A 86 16.19 -12.59 18.05
CA GLU A 86 16.09 -11.14 18.19
C GLU A 86 15.19 -10.52 17.11
N ALA A 87 15.25 -11.05 15.89
CA ALA A 87 14.41 -10.63 14.78
C ALA A 87 12.95 -11.16 14.85
N ALA A 88 12.59 -11.94 15.88
CA ALA A 88 11.29 -12.63 15.97
C ALA A 88 10.09 -11.70 16.28
N PHE A 89 10.28 -10.38 16.31
CA PHE A 89 9.19 -9.43 16.53
C PHE A 89 8.33 -9.25 15.27
N GLY A 90 7.47 -10.23 15.00
CA GLY A 90 6.45 -10.19 13.95
C GLY A 90 6.89 -10.70 12.58
N LYS A 91 5.98 -10.64 11.59
CA LYS A 91 6.23 -11.20 10.25
C LYS A 91 7.10 -10.26 9.39
N LEU A 92 8.29 -10.72 8.98
CA LEU A 92 9.23 -10.04 8.08
C LEU A 92 8.83 -10.15 6.59
N LEU A 93 7.59 -9.74 6.28
CA LEU A 93 6.97 -9.92 4.95
C LEU A 93 7.39 -8.89 3.91
N SER A 94 7.95 -7.74 4.32
CA SER A 94 8.36 -6.68 3.40
C SER A 94 9.86 -6.39 3.46
N PRO A 95 10.49 -5.97 2.35
CA PRO A 95 11.89 -5.57 2.34
C PRO A 95 12.20 -4.46 3.34
N VAL A 96 11.27 -3.52 3.56
CA VAL A 96 11.43 -2.43 4.54
C VAL A 96 11.51 -2.97 5.96
N LYS A 97 10.61 -3.90 6.33
CA LYS A 97 10.63 -4.53 7.66
C LYS A 97 11.90 -5.34 7.88
N ARG A 98 12.37 -6.05 6.85
CA ARG A 98 13.66 -6.76 6.89
C ARG A 98 14.83 -5.80 7.05
N CYS A 99 14.82 -4.65 6.36
CA CYS A 99 15.85 -3.64 6.55
C CYS A 99 15.89 -3.12 7.99
N GLN A 100 14.72 -2.80 8.54
CA GLN A 100 14.58 -2.37 9.94
C GLN A 100 15.04 -3.44 10.92
N ALA A 101 14.69 -4.71 10.68
CA ALA A 101 15.12 -5.84 11.51
C ALA A 101 16.65 -6.02 11.47
N VAL A 102 17.28 -5.92 10.30
CA VAL A 102 18.75 -5.97 10.19
C VAL A 102 19.41 -4.86 11.01
N THR A 103 18.90 -3.63 10.90
CA THR A 103 19.41 -2.49 11.68
C THR A 103 19.19 -2.69 13.19
N TYR A 104 18.01 -3.16 13.58
CA TYR A 104 17.67 -3.44 14.98
C TYR A 104 18.59 -4.51 15.59
N VAL A 105 18.69 -5.67 14.95
CA VAL A 105 19.55 -6.77 15.43
C VAL A 105 21.01 -6.34 15.54
N ARG A 106 21.51 -5.56 14.57
CA ARG A 106 22.87 -5.04 14.60
C ARG A 106 23.10 -4.06 15.75
N ASN A 107 22.10 -3.25 16.07
CA ASN A 107 22.18 -2.31 17.19
C ASN A 107 22.05 -3.03 18.54
N THR A 108 21.22 -4.07 18.66
CA THR A 108 21.02 -4.81 19.91
C THR A 108 22.18 -5.76 20.23
N LEU A 109 22.61 -6.57 19.26
CA LEU A 109 23.69 -7.54 19.46
C LEU A 109 25.09 -6.92 19.31
N GLY A 110 25.16 -5.66 18.87
CA GLY A 110 26.41 -4.95 18.66
C GLY A 110 27.01 -5.17 17.26
N PRO A 111 27.52 -4.11 16.61
CA PRO A 111 28.10 -4.19 15.27
C PRO A 111 29.41 -4.99 15.21
N GLU A 112 30.11 -5.14 16.34
CA GLU A 112 31.34 -5.92 16.46
C GLU A 112 31.07 -7.44 16.45
N ILE A 113 29.92 -7.86 17.00
CA ILE A 113 29.53 -9.26 17.10
C ILE A 113 28.80 -9.71 15.82
N VAL A 114 27.91 -8.86 15.29
CA VAL A 114 27.11 -9.19 14.11
C VAL A 114 27.37 -8.20 12.98
N SER A 115 28.11 -8.66 11.97
CA SER A 115 28.27 -7.89 10.73
C SER A 115 26.95 -7.75 9.96
N GLU A 116 26.76 -6.62 9.28
CA GLU A 116 25.62 -6.40 8.37
C GLU A 116 25.47 -7.53 7.35
N ARG A 117 26.58 -8.07 6.85
CA ARG A 117 26.58 -9.17 5.88
C ARG A 117 25.97 -10.43 6.45
N ARG A 118 26.26 -10.74 7.72
CA ARG A 118 25.74 -11.91 8.42
C ARG A 118 24.26 -11.74 8.74
N ALA A 119 23.86 -10.60 9.31
CA ALA A 119 22.46 -10.28 9.58
C ALA A 119 21.60 -10.33 8.32
N CYS A 120 22.05 -9.71 7.22
CA CYS A 120 21.36 -9.77 5.92
C CYS A 120 21.20 -11.20 5.39
N ARG A 121 22.24 -12.05 5.54
CA ARG A 121 22.20 -13.45 5.09
C ARG A 121 21.17 -14.26 5.88
N VAL A 122 21.22 -14.18 7.21
CA VAL A 122 20.34 -14.93 8.11
C VAL A 122 18.88 -14.49 7.94
N LEU A 123 18.62 -13.19 7.75
CA LEU A 123 17.27 -12.65 7.57
C LEU A 123 16.77 -12.64 6.12
N GLY A 124 17.55 -13.15 5.16
CA GLY A 124 17.17 -13.21 3.75
C GLY A 124 16.95 -11.83 3.10
N GLN A 125 17.73 -10.83 3.52
CA GLN A 125 17.68 -9.46 3.01
C GLN A 125 18.84 -9.21 2.03
N PRO A 126 18.58 -8.80 0.77
CA PRO A 126 19.64 -8.39 -0.14
C PRO A 126 20.39 -7.15 0.37
N ARG A 127 21.73 -7.20 0.37
CA ARG A 127 22.58 -6.09 0.84
C ARG A 127 22.43 -4.81 0.03
N SER A 128 22.16 -4.93 -1.28
CA SER A 128 21.89 -3.78 -2.15
C SER A 128 20.66 -3.00 -1.67
N THR A 129 19.59 -3.70 -1.27
CA THR A 129 18.38 -3.10 -0.71
C THR A 129 18.61 -2.52 0.69
N GLN A 130 19.45 -3.15 1.53
CA GLN A 130 19.81 -2.61 2.85
C GLN A 130 20.54 -1.27 2.76
N ARG A 131 21.44 -1.13 1.77
CA ARG A 131 22.30 0.04 1.58
C ARG A 131 21.69 1.09 0.66
N ARG A 132 20.52 0.81 0.09
CA ARG A 132 19.84 1.74 -0.80
C ARG A 132 19.34 2.92 0.00
N GLU A 133 19.87 4.10 -0.28
CA GLU A 133 19.30 5.34 0.22
C GLU A 133 17.96 5.62 -0.47
N PRO A 134 16.91 5.96 0.28
CA PRO A 134 15.65 6.34 -0.31
C PRO A 134 15.83 7.65 -1.06
N TYR A 135 15.67 7.62 -2.37
CA TYR A 135 15.56 8.84 -3.16
C TYR A 135 14.25 9.54 -2.78
N LEU A 136 14.37 10.72 -2.18
CA LEU A 136 13.28 11.64 -1.89
C LEU A 136 13.26 12.70 -3.00
N PRO A 137 12.26 12.68 -3.89
CA PRO A 137 12.12 13.72 -4.88
C PRO A 137 11.85 15.09 -4.23
N ASP A 138 12.42 16.16 -4.79
CA ASP A 138 12.27 17.53 -4.27
C ASP A 138 10.82 18.04 -4.29
N ASP A 139 9.96 17.46 -5.14
CA ASP A 139 8.53 17.78 -5.23
C ASP A 139 7.69 17.19 -4.08
N GLU A 140 8.24 16.23 -3.33
CA GLU A 140 7.49 15.45 -2.34
C GLU A 140 6.91 16.30 -1.20
N PRO A 141 7.64 17.27 -0.60
CA PRO A 141 7.07 18.12 0.44
C PRO A 141 5.87 18.93 -0.07
N ARG A 142 5.94 19.46 -1.31
CA ARG A 142 4.84 20.21 -1.93
C ARG A 142 3.64 19.31 -2.21
N LEU A 143 3.88 18.10 -2.72
CA LEU A 143 2.84 17.10 -2.97
C LEU A 143 2.16 16.67 -1.67
N VAL A 144 2.92 16.41 -0.60
CA VAL A 144 2.39 16.02 0.70
C VAL A 144 1.53 17.13 1.30
N LYS A 145 2.02 18.38 1.26
CA LYS A 145 1.25 19.54 1.72
C LYS A 145 -0.08 19.63 0.98
N ARG A 146 -0.08 19.57 -0.36
CA ARG A 146 -1.30 19.64 -1.16
C ARG A 146 -2.25 18.47 -0.89
N MET A 147 -1.71 17.26 -0.74
CA MET A 147 -2.48 16.07 -0.36
C MET A 147 -3.17 16.24 1.00
N ILE A 148 -2.48 16.82 2.00
CA ILE A 148 -3.05 17.08 3.33
C ILE A 148 -4.11 18.18 3.27
N GLU A 149 -3.91 19.23 2.48
CA GLU A 149 -4.92 20.27 2.25
C GLU A 149 -6.21 19.67 1.68
N LEU A 150 -6.10 18.86 0.62
CA LEU A 150 -7.25 18.18 0.02
C LEU A 150 -7.90 17.17 0.97
N ALA A 151 -7.11 16.44 1.75
CA ALA A 151 -7.64 15.49 2.73
C ALA A 151 -8.36 16.20 3.89
N THR A 152 -7.88 17.37 4.31
CA THR A 152 -8.52 18.20 5.34
C THR A 152 -9.81 18.81 4.80
N GLN A 153 -9.80 19.33 3.57
CA GLN A 153 -10.97 19.89 2.90
C GLN A 153 -12.05 18.83 2.67
N TYR A 154 -11.65 17.64 2.24
CA TYR A 154 -12.55 16.53 1.91
C TYR A 154 -12.30 15.33 2.83
N GLY A 155 -12.58 15.48 4.13
CA GLY A 155 -12.24 14.52 5.19
C GLY A 155 -12.70 13.06 4.97
N ARG A 156 -13.71 12.82 4.12
CA ARG A 156 -14.22 11.49 3.77
C ARG A 156 -13.58 10.89 2.51
N TYR A 157 -12.74 11.62 1.81
CA TYR A 157 -12.13 11.18 0.56
C TYR A 157 -10.92 10.28 0.85
N GLY A 158 -10.82 9.20 0.08
CA GLY A 158 -9.68 8.29 0.15
C GLY A 158 -8.55 8.68 -0.78
N TYR A 159 -7.39 8.06 -0.61
CA TYR A 159 -6.18 8.32 -1.40
C TYR A 159 -6.41 8.23 -2.92
N ARG A 160 -7.35 7.38 -3.39
CA ARG A 160 -7.68 7.25 -4.82
C ARG A 160 -8.44 8.46 -5.36
N THR A 161 -9.37 9.01 -4.57
CA THR A 161 -10.14 10.19 -4.97
C THR A 161 -9.24 11.41 -4.95
N ILE A 162 -8.40 11.54 -3.92
CA ILE A 162 -7.38 12.60 -3.81
C ILE A 162 -6.36 12.50 -4.94
N TRP A 163 -5.95 11.28 -5.34
CA TRP A 163 -5.14 11.09 -6.55
C TRP A 163 -5.82 11.62 -7.81
N GLY A 164 -7.12 11.36 -7.99
CA GLY A 164 -7.89 11.91 -9.11
C GLY A 164 -7.90 13.44 -9.12
N MET A 165 -8.08 14.08 -7.96
CA MET A 165 -8.01 15.54 -7.83
C MET A 165 -6.62 16.08 -8.17
N LEU A 166 -5.56 15.43 -7.70
CA LEU A 166 -4.19 15.81 -8.02
C LEU A 166 -3.90 15.65 -9.53
N LEU A 167 -4.46 14.64 -10.19
CA LEU A 167 -4.35 14.51 -11.64
C LEU A 167 -5.02 15.67 -12.38
N LEU A 168 -6.21 16.10 -11.94
CA LEU A 168 -6.93 17.24 -12.50
C LEU A 168 -6.15 18.56 -12.32
N GLU A 169 -5.44 18.70 -11.20
CA GLU A 169 -4.50 19.80 -10.94
C GLU A 169 -3.19 19.72 -11.75
N GLY A 170 -3.00 18.67 -12.56
CA GLY A 170 -1.83 18.49 -13.43
C GLY A 170 -0.65 17.74 -12.82
N TRP A 171 -0.81 17.16 -11.61
CA TRP A 171 0.26 16.39 -10.98
C TRP A 171 0.50 15.06 -11.69
N LYS A 172 1.74 14.83 -12.13
CA LYS A 172 2.15 13.56 -12.75
C LYS A 172 2.62 12.55 -11.70
N VAL A 173 1.68 12.06 -10.88
CA VAL A 173 1.98 11.17 -9.76
C VAL A 173 1.23 9.85 -9.89
N ASN A 174 1.89 8.73 -9.59
CA ASN A 174 1.25 7.41 -9.54
C ASN A 174 0.44 7.23 -8.24
N HIS A 175 -0.75 6.63 -8.32
CA HIS A 175 -1.59 6.32 -7.16
C HIS A 175 -0.86 5.55 -6.05
N LYS A 176 0.12 4.68 -6.38
CA LYS A 176 0.94 3.95 -5.39
C LYS A 176 1.85 4.88 -4.57
N ARG A 177 2.34 5.97 -5.17
CA ARG A 177 3.14 6.99 -4.47
C ARG A 177 2.26 7.69 -3.45
N ILE A 178 1.06 8.10 -3.84
CA ILE A 178 0.09 8.73 -2.92
C ILE A 178 -0.32 7.76 -1.81
N GLU A 179 -0.65 6.50 -2.12
CA GLU A 179 -0.99 5.52 -1.09
C GLU A 179 0.10 5.36 -0.03
N ARG A 180 1.37 5.36 -0.44
CA ARG A 180 2.53 5.30 0.45
C ARG A 180 2.66 6.56 1.31
N LEU A 181 2.54 7.75 0.71
CA LEU A 181 2.60 9.03 1.43
C LEU A 181 1.43 9.16 2.41
N TRP A 182 0.22 8.82 1.96
CA TRP A 182 -1.00 8.79 2.76
C TRP A 182 -0.84 7.94 4.03
N ARG A 183 -0.25 6.74 3.90
CA ARG A 183 0.06 5.87 5.05
C ARG A 183 1.14 6.45 5.96
N ARG A 184 2.16 7.11 5.39
CA ARG A 184 3.25 7.73 6.16
C ARG A 184 2.75 8.89 7.02
N GLU A 185 1.91 9.75 6.45
CA GLU A 185 1.29 10.87 7.17
C GLU A 185 0.19 10.44 8.14
N GLY A 186 -0.08 9.13 8.27
CA GLY A 186 -1.08 8.60 9.19
C GLY A 186 -2.53 8.89 8.78
N LEU A 187 -2.76 9.42 7.58
CA LEU A 187 -4.10 9.71 7.07
C LEU A 187 -4.88 8.40 6.98
N LYS A 188 -6.05 8.38 7.60
CA LYS A 188 -6.97 7.24 7.56
C LYS A 188 -8.36 7.76 7.28
N VAL A 189 -8.96 7.26 6.21
CA VAL A 189 -10.41 7.38 6.06
C VAL A 189 -11.03 6.56 7.20
N PRO A 190 -11.97 7.11 7.99
CA PRO A 190 -12.67 6.35 9.02
C PRO A 190 -13.15 5.01 8.46
N LYS A 191 -12.87 3.91 9.16
CA LYS A 191 -13.20 2.57 8.66
C LYS A 191 -14.71 2.43 8.50
N LYS A 192 -15.17 2.28 7.26
CA LYS A 192 -16.46 1.64 6.95
C LYS A 192 -16.38 0.18 7.42
N GLN A 193 -17.41 -0.32 8.10
CA GLN A 193 -17.45 -1.73 8.51
C GLN A 193 -17.26 -2.65 7.28
N PRO A 194 -16.55 -3.80 7.39
CA PRO A 194 -16.44 -4.73 6.29
C PRO A 194 -17.81 -5.35 5.98
N LYS A 195 -18.30 -5.17 4.76
CA LYS A 195 -19.52 -5.85 4.30
C LYS A 195 -19.23 -7.35 4.14
N ARG A 196 -20.13 -8.21 4.64
CA ARG A 196 -20.14 -9.66 4.33
C ARG A 196 -20.45 -9.86 2.84
N ARG A 197 -19.62 -10.61 2.14
CA ARG A 197 -19.81 -10.97 0.72
C ARG A 197 -20.86 -12.09 0.66
N ARG A 198 -21.94 -11.93 -0.12
CA ARG A 198 -22.73 -13.07 -0.61
C ARG A 198 -22.13 -13.51 -1.94
N LEU A 199 -21.99 -14.82 -2.12
CA LEU A 199 -21.61 -15.45 -3.39
C LEU A 199 -22.72 -15.14 -4.40
N TRP A 200 -22.34 -14.62 -5.56
CA TRP A 200 -23.18 -14.66 -6.75
C TRP A 200 -22.40 -15.38 -7.84
N LEU A 201 -23.11 -16.25 -8.55
CA LEU A 201 -22.64 -16.93 -9.75
C LEU A 201 -22.46 -15.87 -10.84
N ASN A 202 -21.39 -16.02 -11.60
CA ASN A 202 -20.89 -15.03 -12.56
C ASN A 202 -21.64 -15.09 -13.90
N ASP A 203 -22.88 -15.59 -13.87
CA ASP A 203 -23.69 -15.86 -15.05
C ASP A 203 -24.67 -14.68 -15.16
N GLY A 204 -24.22 -13.61 -15.82
CA GLY A 204 -24.91 -12.33 -15.90
C GLY A 204 -26.23 -12.34 -16.66
N SER A 205 -27.27 -13.01 -16.12
CA SER A 205 -28.61 -13.08 -16.70
C SER A 205 -29.62 -12.17 -15.99
N CYS A 206 -29.24 -10.93 -15.67
CA CYS A 206 -30.20 -9.82 -15.66
C CYS A 206 -29.88 -8.99 -16.89
N VAL A 207 -30.76 -8.98 -17.89
CA VAL A 207 -30.64 -8.10 -19.07
C VAL A 207 -30.91 -6.67 -18.61
N ARG A 208 -29.92 -6.07 -17.95
CA ARG A 208 -29.96 -4.64 -17.62
C ARG A 208 -29.75 -3.87 -18.91
N LEU A 209 -30.71 -3.05 -19.31
CA LEU A 209 -30.49 -2.08 -20.39
C LEU A 209 -29.30 -1.21 -20.00
N ARG A 210 -28.15 -1.36 -20.64
CA ARG A 210 -27.02 -0.46 -20.38
C ARG A 210 -27.33 0.90 -21.00
N PRO A 211 -27.13 2.01 -20.27
CA PRO A 211 -27.31 3.31 -20.87
C PRO A 211 -26.27 3.50 -21.98
N GLY A 212 -26.70 3.90 -23.18
CA GLY A 212 -25.84 4.02 -24.36
C GLY A 212 -25.24 5.42 -24.55
N TYR A 213 -25.94 6.46 -24.09
CA TYR A 213 -25.53 7.86 -24.23
C TYR A 213 -26.11 8.70 -23.08
N LYS A 214 -25.64 9.95 -22.97
CA LYS A 214 -26.10 10.92 -21.96
C LYS A 214 -27.61 11.14 -22.09
N ASP A 215 -28.31 11.18 -20.96
CA ASP A 215 -29.76 11.37 -20.90
C ASP A 215 -30.59 10.23 -21.54
N HIS A 216 -29.98 9.06 -21.79
CA HIS A 216 -30.69 7.87 -22.29
C HIS A 216 -31.56 7.21 -21.21
N VAL A 217 -31.03 7.06 -20.00
CA VAL A 217 -31.70 6.42 -18.87
C VAL A 217 -31.53 7.28 -17.62
N TRP A 218 -32.63 7.78 -17.08
CA TRP A 218 -32.61 8.43 -15.78
C TRP A 218 -33.09 7.47 -14.70
N SER A 219 -32.50 7.55 -13.53
CA SER A 219 -32.92 6.83 -12.34
C SER A 219 -33.29 7.84 -11.26
N TYR A 220 -34.43 7.64 -10.60
CA TYR A 220 -34.75 8.38 -9.39
C TYR A 220 -34.98 7.46 -8.19
N ASP A 221 -34.73 8.00 -7.00
CA ASP A 221 -34.89 7.29 -5.72
C ASP A 221 -35.17 8.28 -4.58
N PHE A 222 -35.76 7.79 -3.50
CA PHE A 222 -36.03 8.54 -2.28
C PHE A 222 -35.03 8.20 -1.18
N VAL A 223 -34.35 9.22 -0.66
CA VAL A 223 -33.51 9.12 0.53
C VAL A 223 -34.21 9.83 1.69
N GLN A 224 -34.21 9.24 2.88
CA GLN A 224 -34.76 9.85 4.09
C GLN A 224 -33.65 10.11 5.12
N ASP A 225 -33.80 11.24 5.82
CA ASP A 225 -32.98 11.63 6.98
C ASP A 225 -33.79 12.47 7.99
N ARG A 226 -33.15 12.95 9.06
CA ARG A 226 -33.78 13.72 10.15
C ARG A 226 -33.00 14.99 10.47
N THR A 227 -33.73 16.03 10.86
CA THR A 227 -33.14 17.24 11.48
C THR A 227 -32.85 16.98 12.96
N SER A 228 -32.07 17.86 13.61
CA SER A 228 -31.73 17.78 15.04
C SER A 228 -32.96 17.69 15.94
N ASP A 229 -34.07 18.36 15.56
CA ASP A 229 -35.39 18.25 16.20
C ASP A 229 -36.09 16.87 16.05
N GLY A 230 -35.46 15.88 15.43
CA GLY A 230 -36.00 14.53 15.20
C GLY A 230 -37.06 14.43 14.09
N ARG A 231 -37.49 15.56 13.52
CA ARG A 231 -38.41 15.62 12.38
C ARG A 231 -37.72 15.04 11.14
N SER A 232 -38.37 14.10 10.46
CA SER A 232 -37.83 13.53 9.23
C SER A 232 -38.03 14.45 8.01
N PHE A 233 -37.15 14.34 7.04
CA PHE A 233 -37.31 14.89 5.70
C PHE A 233 -36.90 13.87 4.64
N ARG A 234 -37.42 14.03 3.43
CA ARG A 234 -37.15 13.19 2.28
C ARG A 234 -36.42 13.99 1.21
N MET A 235 -35.63 13.28 0.43
CA MET A 235 -34.85 13.77 -0.70
C MET A 235 -35.24 12.95 -1.92
N LEU A 236 -35.74 13.58 -2.96
CA LEU A 236 -35.88 12.95 -4.29
C LEU A 236 -34.57 13.17 -5.04
N VAL A 237 -33.85 12.08 -5.28
CA VAL A 237 -32.61 12.10 -6.07
C VAL A 237 -32.96 11.70 -7.49
N ILE A 238 -32.51 12.48 -8.47
CA ILE A 238 -32.60 12.14 -9.90
C ILE A 238 -31.20 12.15 -10.50
N MET A 239 -30.84 11.08 -11.19
CA MET A 239 -29.51 10.85 -11.75
C MET A 239 -29.59 10.36 -13.20
N ASP A 240 -28.67 10.83 -14.05
CA ASP A 240 -28.38 10.19 -15.33
C ASP A 240 -27.42 9.01 -15.14
N GLU A 241 -27.83 7.83 -15.58
CA GLU A 241 -27.06 6.61 -15.41
C GLU A 241 -25.78 6.56 -16.24
N TYR A 242 -25.76 7.25 -17.39
CA TYR A 242 -24.60 7.27 -18.28
C TYR A 242 -23.49 8.17 -17.73
N SER A 243 -23.78 9.47 -17.61
CA SER A 243 -22.82 10.48 -17.16
C SER A 243 -22.49 10.40 -15.67
N ARG A 244 -23.35 9.75 -14.87
CA ARG A 244 -23.33 9.79 -13.40
C ARG A 244 -23.63 11.15 -12.82
N GLU A 245 -24.19 12.05 -13.62
CA GLU A 245 -24.59 13.37 -13.18
C GLU A 245 -25.83 13.27 -12.29
N CYS A 246 -25.78 13.93 -11.12
CA CYS A 246 -26.96 14.12 -10.30
C CYS A 246 -27.74 15.33 -10.83
N LEU A 247 -28.86 15.07 -11.51
CA LEU A 247 -29.67 16.09 -12.17
C LEU A 247 -30.37 16.99 -11.16
N SER A 248 -30.93 16.44 -10.08
CA SER A 248 -31.53 17.21 -8.99
C SER A 248 -31.53 16.43 -7.67
N ILE A 249 -31.58 17.16 -6.56
CA ILE A 249 -31.91 16.61 -5.24
C ILE A 249 -32.94 17.52 -4.58
N ASP A 250 -34.20 17.09 -4.54
CA ASP A 250 -35.28 17.88 -3.94
C ASP A 250 -35.54 17.48 -2.51
N VAL A 251 -35.34 18.42 -1.58
CA VAL A 251 -35.45 18.17 -0.14
C VAL A 251 -36.75 18.76 0.39
N ALA A 252 -37.62 17.92 0.95
CA ALA A 252 -38.87 18.38 1.57
C ALA A 252 -39.30 17.47 2.74
N ARG A 253 -40.18 17.97 3.63
CA ARG A 253 -40.71 17.16 4.74
C ARG A 253 -41.62 16.02 4.25
N ARG A 254 -42.34 16.28 3.16
CA ARG A 254 -43.19 15.32 2.44
C ARG A 254 -42.93 15.53 0.95
N LEU A 255 -42.82 14.43 0.22
CA LEU A 255 -42.69 14.42 -1.23
C LEU A 255 -43.78 13.49 -1.75
N ASN A 256 -44.67 14.06 -2.55
CA ASN A 256 -45.79 13.40 -3.19
C ASN A 256 -45.48 13.15 -4.66
N SER A 257 -46.38 12.46 -5.35
CA SER A 257 -46.28 12.25 -6.80
C SER A 257 -46.23 13.56 -7.59
N GLU A 258 -46.92 14.60 -7.13
CA GLU A 258 -46.98 15.88 -7.83
C GLU A 258 -45.62 16.58 -7.84
N ASP A 259 -44.91 16.57 -6.70
CA ASP A 259 -43.55 17.11 -6.61
C ASP A 259 -42.57 16.38 -7.55
N VAL A 260 -42.70 15.05 -7.67
CA VAL A 260 -41.88 14.24 -8.58
C VAL A 260 -42.17 14.61 -10.04
N LEU A 261 -43.46 14.74 -10.38
CA LEU A 261 -43.89 15.09 -11.74
C LEU A 261 -43.46 16.50 -12.13
N GLU A 262 -43.57 17.46 -11.21
CA GLU A 262 -43.11 18.83 -11.39
C GLU A 262 -41.60 18.84 -11.69
N ARG A 263 -40.79 18.17 -10.86
CA ARG A 263 -39.35 18.13 -11.10
C ARG A 263 -38.98 17.43 -12.41
N LEU A 264 -39.62 16.29 -12.72
CA LEU A 264 -39.37 15.61 -13.99
C LEU A 264 -39.75 16.50 -15.18
N SER A 265 -40.85 17.25 -15.08
CA SER A 265 -41.28 18.19 -16.12
C SER A 265 -40.24 19.30 -16.32
N ASP A 266 -39.72 19.89 -15.24
CA ASP A 266 -38.64 20.89 -15.31
C ASP A 266 -37.40 20.34 -16.02
N LEU A 267 -37.00 19.12 -15.66
CA LEU A 267 -35.83 18.47 -16.26
C LEU A 267 -36.07 18.14 -17.74
N PHE A 268 -37.28 17.74 -18.12
CA PHE A 268 -37.64 17.50 -19.52
C PHE A 268 -37.57 18.78 -20.36
N ILE A 269 -37.95 19.92 -19.80
CA ILE A 269 -37.83 21.22 -20.47
C ILE A 269 -36.35 21.59 -20.66
N GLN A 270 -35.51 21.36 -19.66
CA GLN A 270 -34.10 21.76 -19.70
C GLN A 270 -33.20 20.87 -20.55
N ARG A 271 -33.47 19.55 -20.58
CA ARG A 271 -32.58 18.55 -21.18
C ARG A 271 -33.19 17.73 -22.30
N GLY A 272 -34.51 17.83 -22.47
CA GLY A 272 -35.28 16.90 -23.30
C GLY A 272 -35.75 15.68 -22.50
N THR A 273 -36.57 14.86 -23.16
CA THR A 273 -37.15 13.66 -22.58
C THR A 273 -36.16 12.50 -22.66
N PRO A 274 -35.88 11.78 -21.56
CA PRO A 274 -35.10 10.57 -21.61
C PRO A 274 -35.90 9.44 -22.27
N ASN A 275 -35.22 8.48 -22.89
CA ASN A 275 -35.91 7.32 -23.46
C ASN A 275 -36.47 6.39 -22.37
N TYR A 276 -35.75 6.27 -21.25
CA TYR A 276 -36.13 5.40 -20.16
C TYR A 276 -36.00 6.06 -18.80
N ILE A 277 -36.95 5.77 -17.91
CA ILE A 277 -36.88 6.12 -16.50
C ILE A 277 -36.95 4.86 -15.63
N ARG A 278 -36.02 4.76 -14.69
CA ARG A 278 -35.97 3.74 -13.64
C ARG A 278 -36.39 4.32 -12.31
N SER A 279 -37.28 3.58 -11.65
CA SER A 279 -37.70 3.85 -10.28
C SER A 279 -37.66 2.53 -9.53
N ASP A 280 -37.30 2.57 -8.26
CA ASP A 280 -37.69 1.51 -7.34
C ASP A 280 -39.19 1.65 -7.00
N ASN A 281 -39.80 0.60 -6.44
CA ASN A 281 -41.22 0.58 -6.05
C ASN A 281 -41.50 1.45 -4.79
N GLY A 282 -41.03 2.70 -4.76
CA GLY A 282 -41.44 3.68 -3.77
C GLY A 282 -42.96 3.78 -3.69
N ALA A 283 -43.48 4.18 -2.50
CA ALA A 283 -44.90 4.19 -2.11
C ALA A 283 -45.87 4.00 -3.29
N GLU A 284 -46.53 2.85 -3.37
CA GLU A 284 -47.25 2.36 -4.57
C GLU A 284 -48.12 3.41 -5.29
N PHE A 285 -48.69 4.35 -4.53
CA PHE A 285 -49.48 5.46 -5.04
C PHE A 285 -48.67 6.44 -5.91
N THR A 286 -47.46 6.81 -5.47
CA THR A 286 -46.54 7.67 -6.23
C THR A 286 -46.15 6.99 -7.55
N ALA A 287 -45.80 5.71 -7.50
CA ALA A 287 -45.43 4.95 -8.69
C ALA A 287 -46.58 4.82 -9.71
N LYS A 288 -47.84 4.75 -9.28
CA LYS A 288 -49.01 4.67 -10.20
C LYS A 288 -49.25 5.99 -10.95
N LYS A 289 -49.24 7.13 -10.24
CA LYS A 289 -49.45 8.45 -10.86
C LYS A 289 -48.32 8.81 -11.82
N VAL A 290 -47.07 8.57 -11.41
CA VAL A 290 -45.90 8.84 -12.25
C VAL A 290 -45.91 7.97 -13.51
N ARG A 291 -46.24 6.68 -13.42
CA ARG A 291 -46.37 5.79 -14.59
C ARG A 291 -47.39 6.30 -15.61
N LYS A 292 -48.60 6.61 -15.17
CA LYS A 292 -49.66 7.12 -16.05
C LYS A 292 -49.26 8.41 -16.77
N TRP A 293 -48.44 9.24 -16.13
CA TRP A 293 -47.92 10.44 -16.76
C TRP A 293 -46.81 10.13 -17.77
N LEU A 294 -45.86 9.27 -17.42
CA LEU A 294 -44.76 8.87 -18.33
C LEU A 294 -45.27 8.16 -19.58
N GLU A 295 -46.30 7.32 -19.46
CA GLU A 295 -46.99 6.70 -20.61
C GLU A 295 -47.57 7.75 -21.58
N ARG A 296 -48.03 8.91 -21.08
CA ARG A 296 -48.56 9.99 -21.93
C ARG A 296 -47.47 10.78 -22.63
N VAL A 297 -46.26 10.80 -22.07
CA VAL A 297 -45.09 11.52 -22.61
C VAL A 297 -44.22 10.60 -23.48
N ASP A 298 -44.68 9.36 -23.74
CA ASP A 298 -43.96 8.31 -24.50
C ASP A 298 -42.58 7.96 -23.91
N VAL A 299 -42.41 8.16 -22.59
CA VAL A 299 -41.20 7.77 -21.87
C VAL A 299 -41.38 6.37 -21.34
N LYS A 300 -40.52 5.44 -21.75
CA LYS A 300 -40.63 4.03 -21.35
C LYS A 300 -40.18 3.87 -19.90
N THR A 301 -41.01 3.24 -19.08
CA THR A 301 -40.63 2.92 -17.69
C THR A 301 -39.97 1.55 -17.66
N LEU A 302 -38.74 1.50 -17.13
CA LEU A 302 -38.07 0.24 -16.81
C LEU A 302 -38.32 -0.01 -15.34
N PHE A 303 -39.39 -0.75 -15.04
CA PHE A 303 -39.68 -1.11 -13.66
C PHE A 303 -38.95 -2.40 -13.28
N ILE A 304 -38.39 -2.35 -12.08
CA ILE A 304 -37.65 -3.44 -11.46
C ILE A 304 -38.64 -4.49 -10.96
N GLU A 305 -38.40 -5.76 -11.27
CA GLU A 305 -39.20 -6.85 -10.70
C GLU A 305 -39.19 -6.75 -9.15
N PRO A 306 -40.35 -6.88 -8.48
CA PRO A 306 -40.41 -6.86 -7.02
C PRO A 306 -39.44 -7.90 -6.43
N GLY A 307 -38.42 -7.44 -5.72
CA GLY A 307 -37.37 -8.30 -5.15
C GLY A 307 -35.98 -8.18 -5.80
N SER A 308 -35.80 -7.33 -6.81
CA SER A 308 -34.52 -7.16 -7.53
C SER A 308 -33.81 -5.79 -7.32
N PRO A 309 -33.43 -5.37 -6.09
CA PRO A 309 -32.77 -4.09 -5.83
C PRO A 309 -31.55 -3.76 -6.72
N TRP A 310 -30.85 -4.80 -7.19
CA TRP A 310 -29.64 -4.68 -8.00
C TRP A 310 -29.84 -4.02 -9.38
N GLU A 311 -31.09 -3.89 -9.85
CA GLU A 311 -31.38 -3.20 -11.10
C GLU A 311 -31.19 -1.67 -11.02
N ASN A 312 -31.29 -1.08 -9.81
CA ASN A 312 -31.04 0.34 -9.56
C ASN A 312 -29.65 0.64 -8.95
N GLY A 313 -28.65 -0.24 -9.17
CA GLY A 313 -27.37 -0.16 -8.47
C GLY A 313 -26.56 1.14 -8.67
N TYR A 314 -26.93 2.00 -9.63
CA TYR A 314 -26.28 3.30 -9.82
C TYR A 314 -26.76 4.34 -8.81
N VAL A 315 -28.09 4.50 -8.66
CA VAL A 315 -28.63 5.42 -7.65
C VAL A 315 -28.34 4.92 -6.24
N GLU A 316 -28.33 3.59 -6.01
CA GLU A 316 -27.94 3.04 -4.70
C GLU A 316 -26.49 3.40 -4.33
N SER A 317 -25.58 3.29 -5.30
CA SER A 317 -24.18 3.69 -5.11
C SER A 317 -24.04 5.19 -4.86
N PHE A 318 -24.88 6.00 -5.51
CA PHE A 318 -24.94 7.43 -5.27
C PHE A 318 -25.45 7.74 -3.86
N ASN A 319 -26.57 7.15 -3.46
CA ASN A 319 -27.17 7.32 -2.13
C ASN A 319 -26.21 6.90 -1.03
N GLY A 320 -25.46 5.82 -1.25
CA GLY A 320 -24.39 5.40 -0.35
C GLY A 320 -23.22 6.38 -0.26
N THR A 321 -22.96 7.18 -1.30
CA THR A 321 -21.95 8.24 -1.32
C THR A 321 -22.47 9.51 -0.63
N LEU A 322 -23.70 9.94 -0.96
CA LEU A 322 -24.40 11.06 -0.32
C LEU A 322 -24.44 10.86 1.21
N ARG A 323 -24.85 9.66 1.65
CA ARG A 323 -24.87 9.34 3.09
C ARG A 323 -23.49 9.42 3.74
N ASP A 324 -22.48 8.83 3.11
CA ASP A 324 -21.14 8.71 3.70
C ASP A 324 -20.38 10.04 3.73
N GLN A 325 -20.59 10.90 2.73
CA GLN A 325 -19.86 12.16 2.56
C GLN A 325 -20.56 13.34 3.23
N LEU A 326 -21.89 13.38 3.24
CA LEU A 326 -22.68 14.51 3.75
C LEU A 326 -23.49 14.11 4.98
N LEU A 327 -24.49 13.24 4.80
CA LEU A 327 -25.54 13.02 5.82
C LEU A 327 -25.02 12.43 7.14
N ASN A 328 -24.00 11.57 7.10
CA ASN A 328 -23.40 11.01 8.31
C ASN A 328 -22.41 11.96 8.99
N GLY A 329 -22.05 13.07 8.34
CA GLY A 329 -21.06 14.04 8.82
C GLY A 329 -21.67 15.33 9.33
N GLU A 330 -22.86 15.70 8.85
CA GLU A 330 -23.53 16.96 9.17
C GLU A 330 -24.77 16.74 10.04
N ILE A 331 -25.05 17.72 10.89
CA ILE A 331 -26.30 17.81 11.65
C ILE A 331 -27.08 18.97 11.05
N PHE A 332 -28.32 18.73 10.63
CA PHE A 332 -29.19 19.75 10.06
C PHE A 332 -30.16 20.26 11.12
N ASP A 333 -30.12 21.55 11.45
CA ASP A 333 -31.07 22.15 12.37
C ASP A 333 -32.37 22.51 11.67
N THR A 334 -32.28 23.04 10.45
CA THR A 334 -33.47 23.45 9.68
C THR A 334 -33.59 22.73 8.34
N LEU A 335 -34.82 22.69 7.79
CA LEU A 335 -35.04 22.17 6.45
C LEU A 335 -34.35 23.04 5.38
N LEU A 336 -34.29 24.35 5.61
CA LEU A 336 -33.63 25.28 4.70
C LEU A 336 -32.12 25.02 4.66
N GLU A 337 -31.50 24.82 5.81
CA GLU A 337 -30.10 24.43 5.92
C GLU A 337 -29.83 23.12 5.17
N ALA A 338 -30.66 22.09 5.39
CA ALA A 338 -30.56 20.84 4.65
C ALA A 338 -30.64 21.06 3.12
N LYS A 339 -31.58 21.89 2.64
CA LYS A 339 -31.69 22.25 1.22
C LYS A 339 -30.40 22.87 0.67
N VAL A 340 -29.83 23.85 1.39
CA VAL A 340 -28.65 24.58 0.94
C VAL A 340 -27.41 23.69 0.93
N LEU A 341 -27.18 22.93 2.00
CA LEU A 341 -26.01 22.07 2.12
C LEU A 341 -26.06 20.88 1.13
N ILE A 342 -27.23 20.28 0.95
CA ILE A 342 -27.43 19.19 -0.02
C ILE A 342 -27.24 19.70 -1.46
N GLU A 343 -27.77 20.87 -1.81
CA GLU A 343 -27.56 21.45 -3.14
C GLU A 343 -26.10 21.82 -3.39
N ARG A 344 -25.42 22.39 -2.38
CA ARG A 344 -23.97 22.64 -2.45
C ARG A 344 -23.22 21.34 -2.70
N TRP A 345 -23.53 20.29 -1.95
CA TRP A 345 -22.90 18.99 -2.12
C TRP A 345 -23.17 18.38 -3.50
N ARG A 346 -24.39 18.52 -4.04
CA ARG A 346 -24.73 18.08 -5.41
C ARG A 346 -23.83 18.75 -6.44
N ARG A 347 -23.63 20.07 -6.33
CA ARG A 347 -22.73 20.82 -7.22
C ARG A 347 -21.31 20.30 -7.11
N GLU A 348 -20.77 20.18 -5.90
CA GLU A 348 -19.43 19.63 -5.67
C GLU A 348 -19.26 18.20 -6.22
N TYR A 349 -20.29 17.35 -6.08
CA TYR A 349 -20.31 16.01 -6.65
C TYR A 349 -20.24 16.03 -8.18
N ASN A 350 -20.99 16.91 -8.83
CA ASN A 350 -21.04 17.00 -10.29
C ASN A 350 -19.81 17.67 -10.90
N THR A 351 -19.25 18.70 -10.25
CA THR A 351 -18.24 19.56 -10.86
C THR A 351 -16.81 19.29 -10.39
N ILE A 352 -16.62 18.80 -9.17
CA ILE A 352 -15.29 18.66 -8.54
C ILE A 352 -14.91 17.19 -8.28
N ARG A 353 -15.86 16.37 -7.82
CA ARG A 353 -15.55 15.02 -7.35
C ARG A 353 -15.11 14.10 -8.50
N PRO A 354 -13.94 13.45 -8.43
CA PRO A 354 -13.51 12.53 -9.48
C PRO A 354 -14.15 11.13 -9.36
N HIS A 355 -14.53 10.55 -10.50
CA HIS A 355 -15.19 9.23 -10.58
C HIS A 355 -14.31 8.19 -11.27
N SER A 356 -14.04 7.05 -10.61
CA SER A 356 -13.23 5.98 -11.21
C SER A 356 -13.83 5.40 -12.49
N SER A 357 -15.17 5.37 -12.61
CA SER A 357 -15.86 4.92 -13.83
C SER A 357 -15.72 5.88 -15.00
N LEU A 358 -15.40 7.14 -14.73
CA LEU A 358 -15.22 8.21 -15.74
C LEU A 358 -13.74 8.57 -15.91
N GLY A 359 -12.82 7.65 -15.58
CA GLY A 359 -11.38 7.93 -15.67
C GLY A 359 -10.88 9.00 -14.71
N TYR A 360 -11.55 9.16 -13.56
CA TYR A 360 -11.28 10.19 -12.54
C TYR A 360 -11.61 11.62 -12.98
N LEU A 361 -12.46 11.77 -13.98
CA LEU A 361 -13.13 13.03 -14.27
C LEU A 361 -14.41 13.18 -13.42
N PRO A 362 -14.83 14.41 -13.12
CA PRO A 362 -16.15 14.67 -12.56
C PRO A 362 -17.26 14.45 -13.62
N PRO A 363 -18.51 14.19 -13.22
CA PRO A 363 -19.62 13.91 -14.15
C PRO A 363 -19.93 15.05 -15.12
N ALA A 364 -19.89 16.29 -14.62
CA ALA A 364 -20.16 17.50 -15.37
C ALA A 364 -19.12 18.55 -14.95
N PRO A 365 -17.85 18.44 -15.42
CA PRO A 365 -16.86 19.45 -15.13
C PRO A 365 -17.36 20.80 -15.61
N GLU A 366 -17.30 21.83 -14.76
CA GLU A 366 -17.40 23.19 -15.26
C GLU A 366 -16.27 23.38 -16.27
N ALA A 367 -16.62 23.76 -17.50
CA ALA A 367 -15.65 24.05 -18.53
C ALA A 367 -14.85 25.28 -18.10
N ILE A 368 -13.76 25.08 -17.36
CA ILE A 368 -12.76 26.12 -17.17
C ILE A 368 -12.11 26.28 -18.53
N ALA A 369 -12.48 27.34 -19.27
CA ALA A 369 -11.81 27.70 -20.49
C ALA A 369 -10.30 27.73 -20.19
N PRO A 370 -9.45 26.99 -20.93
CA PRO A 370 -8.03 27.05 -20.71
C PRO A 370 -7.63 28.51 -20.87
N CYS A 371 -7.14 29.12 -19.79
CA CYS A 371 -6.53 30.43 -19.85
C CYS A 371 -5.35 30.25 -20.82
N LEU A 372 -5.51 30.73 -22.06
CA LEU A 372 -4.45 30.68 -23.05
C LEU A 372 -3.23 31.31 -22.38
N PRO A 373 -2.07 30.65 -22.38
CA PRO A 373 -0.87 31.27 -21.83
C PRO A 373 -0.73 32.60 -22.57
N ALA A 374 -0.77 33.70 -21.81
CA ALA A 374 -0.47 35.01 -22.35
C ALA A 374 0.87 34.85 -23.04
N SER A 375 0.84 34.91 -24.38
CA SER A 375 2.05 34.85 -25.18
C SER A 375 2.78 36.13 -24.86
N ALA A 376 3.67 36.08 -23.87
CA ALA A 376 4.61 37.13 -23.60
C ALA A 376 5.51 37.17 -24.84
N THR A 377 5.17 38.04 -25.78
CA THR A 377 6.03 38.40 -26.89
C THR A 377 7.31 38.94 -26.26
N LEU A 378 8.37 38.13 -26.28
CA LEU A 378 9.72 38.59 -26.01
C LEU A 378 10.06 39.63 -27.07
N GLN A 379 9.83 40.91 -26.77
CA GLN A 379 10.44 42.00 -27.51
C GLN A 379 11.95 41.89 -27.26
N LEU A 380 12.65 41.33 -28.24
CA LEU A 380 14.09 41.46 -28.38
C LEU A 380 14.42 42.95 -28.38
N ALA A 381 15.08 43.39 -27.32
CA ALA A 381 15.64 44.73 -27.23
C ALA A 381 16.75 44.85 -28.29
N ASN A 382 16.43 45.49 -29.41
CA ASN A 382 17.46 45.98 -30.34
C ASN A 382 18.20 47.12 -29.64
N LYS A 383 19.45 46.83 -29.26
CA LYS A 383 20.49 47.82 -29.03
C LYS A 383 20.76 48.50 -30.36
N ASP A 384 20.52 49.81 -30.45
CA ASP A 384 21.17 50.66 -31.43
C ASP A 384 21.43 52.06 -30.83
N THR A 385 22.69 52.22 -30.42
CA THR A 385 23.56 53.41 -30.52
C THR A 385 23.00 54.79 -30.17
N ASP A 386 23.34 55.24 -28.95
CA ASP A 386 23.57 56.65 -28.63
C ASP A 386 24.74 57.19 -29.46
N ASN A 387 24.47 58.23 -30.26
CA ASN A 387 25.49 59.15 -30.75
C ASN A 387 24.85 60.50 -31.06
N HIS A 388 24.71 61.36 -30.04
CA HIS A 388 24.55 62.79 -30.26
C HIS A 388 25.41 63.59 -29.28
N LEU A 389 26.49 64.12 -29.85
CA LEU A 389 27.32 65.20 -29.33
C LEU A 389 26.45 66.42 -29.02
N GLY A 390 26.55 66.91 -27.78
CA GLY A 390 26.02 68.19 -27.37
C GLY A 390 26.85 69.34 -27.92
N THR A 391 26.15 70.31 -28.50
CA THR A 391 26.68 71.62 -28.87
C THR A 391 26.85 72.52 -27.65
N VAL A 392 27.96 73.24 -27.65
CA VAL A 392 28.42 74.29 -26.74
C VAL A 392 27.41 75.43 -26.59
N THR A 393 27.09 75.79 -25.35
CA THR A 393 27.32 77.12 -24.74
C THR A 393 27.40 76.97 -23.23
#